data_AF-A0A552I8N0-F1
#
_entry.id   AF-A0A552I8N0-F1
#
_cell.length_a   1.000
_cell.length_b   1.000
_cell.length_c   1.000
_cell.angle_alpha   90.00
_cell.angle_beta   90.00
_cell.angle_gamma   90.00
#
_symmetry.space_group_name_H-M   'P 1'
#
loop_
_entity.id
_entity.type
_entity.pdbx_description
1 polymer ?
#
loop_
_entity_poly.entity_id
_entity_poly.type
_entity_poly.pdbx_seq_one_letter_code
_entity_poly.pdbx_strand_id
1 'polypeptide(L)' 'MIVVSDTSPICYLLLIDQIMILQELYELVVIPEAVADELKSSESPSIVRNWIANPLIMYLLGERSSPLHCGQNPLL' A
#
# COMPACT_ATOMS: atom_id res chain seq x y z
N MET A 1 7.54 -8.81 12.60
CA MET A 1 6.60 -9.94 12.31
C MET A 1 5.93 -9.63 10.99
N ILE A 2 5.80 -10.56 10.05
CA ILE A 2 5.10 -10.25 8.79
C ILE A 2 3.59 -10.39 9.03
N VAL A 3 2.81 -9.34 8.74
CA VAL A 3 1.35 -9.40 8.80
C VAL A 3 0.76 -9.29 7.41
N VAL A 4 -0.17 -10.20 7.10
CA VAL A 4 -0.94 -10.18 5.87
C VAL A 4 -2.29 -9.54 6.20
N SER A 5 -2.61 -8.42 5.57
CA SER A 5 -3.86 -7.70 5.84
C SER A 5 -4.96 -8.11 4.87
N ASP A 6 -6.18 -8.13 5.38
CA ASP A 6 -7.43 -8.30 4.63
C ASP A 6 -7.91 -6.93 4.08
N THR A 7 -8.92 -6.95 3.21
CA THR A 7 -9.56 -5.78 2.58
C THR A 7 -10.25 -4.90 3.61
N SER A 8 -10.98 -5.50 4.55
CA SER A 8 -11.82 -4.75 5.51
C SER A 8 -10.99 -3.82 6.42
N PRO A 9 -9.91 -4.27 7.10
CA PRO A 9 -9.07 -3.37 7.90
C PRO A 9 -8.48 -2.20 7.12
N ILE A 10 -7.98 -2.44 5.90
CA ILE A 10 -7.41 -1.38 5.05
C ILE A 10 -8.48 -0.35 4.68
N CYS A 11 -9.64 -0.83 4.23
CA CYS A 11 -10.76 0.01 3.81
C CYS A 11 -11.22 0.94 4.95
N TYR A 12 -11.47 0.39 6.14
CA TYR A 12 -11.93 1.18 7.27
C TYR A 12 -10.87 2.14 7.80
N LEU A 13 -9.60 1.72 7.88
CA LEU A 13 -8.52 2.60 8.32
C LEU A 13 -8.30 3.76 7.36
N LEU A 14 -8.47 3.57 6.04
CA LEU A 14 -8.44 4.67 5.09
C LEU A 14 -9.61 5.63 5.24
N LEU A 15 -10.82 5.11 5.47
CA LEU A 15 -12.02 5.91 5.65
C LEU A 15 -11.94 6.85 6.87
N ILE A 16 -11.19 6.44 7.90
CA ILE A 16 -10.98 7.25 9.13
C ILE A 16 -9.61 7.94 9.17
N ASP A 17 -8.82 7.88 8.09
CA ASP A 17 -7.48 8.46 8.01
C ASP A 17 -6.48 7.94 9.07
N GLN A 18 -6.53 6.63 9.35
CA GLN A 18 -5.69 5.94 10.34
C GLN A 18 -4.87 4.79 9.73
N ILE A 19 -4.60 4.81 8.43
CA ILE A 19 -3.87 3.73 7.74
C ILE A 19 -2.46 3.48 8.32
N MET A 20 -1.86 4.50 8.93
CA MET A 20 -0.54 4.41 9.57
C MET A 20 -0.48 3.46 10.76
N ILE A 21 -1.62 3.17 11.41
CA ILE A 21 -1.69 2.23 12.54
C ILE A 21 -1.18 0.84 12.13
N LEU A 22 -1.43 0.39 10.89
CA LEU A 22 -0.94 -0.91 10.42
C LEU A 22 0.60 -0.96 10.38
N GLN A 23 1.25 0.13 9.98
CA GLN A 23 2.72 0.21 9.97
C GLN A 23 3.29 0.27 11.39
N GLU A 24 2.67 1.05 12.28
CA GLU A 24 3.12 1.20 13.67
C GLU A 24 3.04 -0.12 14.46
N LEU A 25 2.00 -0.92 14.22
CA LEU A 25 1.79 -2.17 14.97
C LEU A 25 2.60 -3.35 14.43
N TYR A 26 2.85 -3.39 13.12
CA TYR A 26 3.33 -4.61 12.47
C TYR A 26 4.66 -4.47 11.74
N GLU A 27 5.22 -3.26 11.60
CA GLU A 27 6.45 -2.92 10.87
C GLU A 27 6.39 -3.20 9.35
N LEU A 28 5.81 -4.34 8.95
CA LEU A 28 5.65 -4.82 7.59
C LEU A 28 4.24 -5.40 7.42
N VAL A 29 3.48 -4.80 6.49
CA VAL A 29 2.14 -5.25 6.13
C VAL A 29 2.14 -5.64 4.66
N VAL A 30 1.90 -6.91 4.38
CA VAL A 30 1.78 -7.43 3.03
C VAL A 30 0.31 -7.39 2.61
N ILE A 31 0.05 -6.85 1.43
CA ILE A 31 -1.26 -6.86 0.78
C ILE A 31 -1.23 -7.93 -0.33
N PRO A 32 -1.95 -9.05 -0.18
CA PRO A 32 -2.08 -10.05 -1.25
C PRO A 32 -2.70 -9.46 -2.51
N GLU A 33 -2.39 -10.03 -3.68
CA GLU A 33 -2.96 -9.60 -4.97
C GLU A 33 -4.50 -9.63 -4.94
N ALA A 34 -5.11 -10.68 -4.38
CA ALA A 34 -6.56 -10.78 -4.24
C ALA A 34 -7.17 -9.61 -3.43
N VAL A 35 -6.52 -9.21 -2.33
CA VAL A 35 -6.94 -8.06 -1.51
C VAL A 35 -6.75 -6.76 -2.30
N ALA A 36 -5.66 -6.62 -3.04
CA ALA A 36 -5.45 -5.45 -3.90
C ALA A 36 -6.54 -5.34 -4.98
N ASP A 37 -7.00 -6.45 -5.55
CA ASP A 37 -8.08 -6.47 -6.54
C ASP A 37 -9.44 -6.10 -5.92
N GLU A 38 -9.73 -6.59 -4.72
CA GLU A 38 -10.91 -6.19 -3.95
C GLU A 38 -10.90 -4.68 -3.65
N LEU A 39 -9.76 -4.13 -3.22
CA LEU A 39 -9.62 -2.69 -2.95
C LEU A 39 -9.77 -1.82 -4.21
N LYS A 40 -9.44 -2.37 -5.40
CA LYS A 40 -9.62 -1.69 -6.70
C LYS A 40 -11.04 -1.78 -7.26
N SER A 41 -11.88 -2.68 -6.74
CA SER A 41 -13.26 -2.90 -7.17
C SER A 41 -14.06 -1.60 -7.26
N SER A 42 -15.01 -1.52 -8.20
CA SER A 42 -15.93 -0.38 -8.34
C SER A 42 -16.74 -0.09 -7.07
N GLU A 43 -16.99 -1.14 -6.28
CA GLU A 43 -17.74 -1.08 -5.02
C GLU A 43 -16.94 -0.45 -3.88
N SER A 44 -15.61 -0.41 -3.99
CA SER A 44 -14.74 0.18 -2.98
C SER A 44 -14.84 1.71 -2.99
N PRO A 45 -14.84 2.40 -1.85
CA PRO A 45 -14.89 3.85 -1.79
C PRO A 45 -13.79 4.52 -2.63
N SER A 46 -14.06 5.70 -3.18
CA SER A 46 -13.11 6.42 -4.04
C SER A 46 -11.75 6.66 -3.38
N ILE A 47 -11.73 6.98 -2.08
CA ILE A 47 -10.50 7.14 -1.30
C ILE A 47 -9.65 5.87 -1.27
N VAL A 48 -10.30 4.70 -1.16
CA VAL A 48 -9.64 3.39 -1.12
C VAL A 48 -9.03 3.06 -2.49
N ARG A 49 -9.82 3.23 -3.56
CA ARG A 49 -9.36 3.00 -4.94
C ARG A 49 -8.20 3.91 -5.31
N ASN A 50 -8.29 5.19 -4.95
CA ASN A 50 -7.23 6.16 -5.22
C ASN A 50 -5.95 5.84 -4.45
N TRP A 51 -6.08 5.37 -3.20
CA TRP A 51 -4.95 4.98 -2.38
C TRP A 51 -4.25 3.74 -2.92
N ILE A 52 -4.97 2.65 -3.21
CA ILE A 52 -4.36 1.40 -3.73
C ILE A 52 -3.78 1.58 -5.15
N ALA A 53 -4.28 2.54 -5.93
CA ALA A 53 -3.74 2.88 -7.24
C ALA A 53 -2.46 3.72 -7.19
N ASN A 54 -2.12 4.29 -6.03
CA ASN A 54 -0.92 5.10 -5.89
C ASN A 54 0.32 4.20 -5.72
N PRO A 55 1.27 4.20 -6.67
CA PRO A 55 2.44 3.32 -6.61
C PRO A 55 3.34 3.60 -5.40
N LEU A 56 3.26 4.80 -4.81
CA LEU A 56 4.03 5.17 -3.62
C LEU A 56 3.60 4.42 -2.35
N ILE A 57 2.37 3.92 -2.28
CA ILE A 57 1.90 3.25 -1.06
C ILE A 57 2.57 1.90 -0.84
N MET A 58 2.92 1.20 -1.94
CA MET A 58 3.55 -0.11 -1.87
C MET A 58 4.94 0.00 -1.23
N TYR A 59 5.62 1.12 -1.46
CA TYR A 59 6.88 1.46 -0.80
C TYR A 59 6.72 1.73 0.70
N LEU A 60 5.62 2.39 1.09
CA LEU A 60 5.34 2.68 2.50
C LEU A 60 4.98 1.41 3.28
N LEU A 61 4.38 0.42 2.62
CA LEU A 61 3.97 -0.84 3.26
C LEU A 61 5.02 -1.96 3.21
N GLY A 62 6.18 -1.73 2.56
CA GLY A 62 7.35 -2.60 2.71
C GLY A 62 7.87 -3.28 1.45
N GLU A 63 7.40 -2.92 0.25
CA GLU A 63 8.04 -3.32 -1.00
C GLU A 63 9.30 -2.46 -1.22
N ARG A 64 10.49 -2.99 -0.88
CA ARG A 64 11.81 -2.35 -1.11
C ARG A 64 12.25 -2.29 -2.59
N SER A 65 11.33 -2.28 -3.54
CA SER A 65 11.65 -2.32 -4.97
C SER A 65 11.65 -0.93 -5.58
N SER A 66 12.50 -0.01 -5.09
CA SER A 66 12.54 1.41 -5.51
C SER A 66 12.43 1.58 -7.03
N PRO A 67 11.65 2.53 -7.59
CA PRO A 67 11.59 2.76 -9.04
C PRO A 67 12.80 3.58 -9.54
N LEU A 68 13.74 3.92 -8.65
CA LEU A 68 14.88 4.78 -8.92
C LEU A 68 16.18 3.97 -8.89
N HIS A 69 16.34 3.07 -9.85
CA HIS A 69 17.65 2.57 -10.27
C HIS A 69 17.74 2.40 -11.78
N CYS A 70 17.24 3.39 -12.53
CA CYS A 70 17.62 3.56 -13.92
C CYS A 70 18.13 5.00 -14.14
N GLY A 71 19.46 5.12 -14.13
CA GLY A 71 20.20 6.07 -14.95
C GLY A 71 20.18 7.53 -14.53
N GLN A 72 20.90 7.88 -13.47
CA GLN A 72 21.67 9.13 -13.46
C GLN A 72 23.04 8.88 -12.82
N ASN A 73 24.01 8.54 -13.66
CA ASN A 73 25.42 8.81 -13.38
C ASN A 73 25.69 10.24 -13.89
N PRO A 74 25.81 11.25 -13.02
CA PRO A 74 26.51 12.46 -13.40
C PRO A 74 28.01 12.17 -13.25
N LEU A 75 28.77 12.43 -14.32
CA LEU A 75 30.23 12.29 -14.46
C LEU A 75 30.70 11.01 -15.18
N LEU A 76 30.46 10.97 -16.50
CA LEU A 76 31.48 10.85 -17.57
C LEU A 76 30.82 11.03 -18.94
#